data_AF-A0A6P4J9P1-F1
#
_entry.id   AF-A0A6P4J9P1-F1
#
_cell.length_a   1.000
_cell.length_b   1.000
_cell.length_c   1.000
_cell.angle_alpha   90.00
_cell.angle_beta   90.00
_cell.angle_gamma   90.00
#
_symmetry.space_group_name_H-M   'P 1'
#
loop_
_entity.id
_entity.type
_entity.pdbx_description
1 polymer ?
#
loop_
_entity_poly.entity_id
_entity_poly.type
_entity_poly.pdbx_seq_one_letter_code
_entity_poly.pdbx_strand_id
1 'polypeptide(L)'
;MGINTQILTPPQLEYHNSMYSLAKNGSWRMDNKQFLETQPKEHKWAIVYFQGPKMTYNQVADFEQKVLIQSQNVNVNLDKKAEIRPFKDETSLDKCFVNLQNHCYLAFVIMPPFGVTYGAIKQKAELQHGILTQCIKQDTVIYKLNNSQTISNILLKVNFKLNGINHKLKDVSGVPILDNVMFLGADVTHPSPDQRNIPSIVGVVASHDPDGAAYNYSYRMQRSTLEVIEDMESITVEHLRVYREYRNSYPDHIIYYRDGVDDGQLEKIKCEELGGINKACRKV
;
A
#
# COMPACT_ATOMS: atom_id res chain seq x y z
N MET A 1 41.16 -8.79 -7.64
CA MET A 1 41.03 -7.51 -6.91
C MET A 1 40.30 -7.78 -5.61
N GLY A 2 40.88 -7.40 -4.46
CA GLY A 2 40.12 -7.35 -3.21
C GLY A 2 39.28 -6.08 -3.19
N ILE A 3 37.98 -6.20 -2.92
CA ILE A 3 37.07 -5.07 -2.83
C ILE A 3 36.85 -4.78 -1.35
N ASN A 4 37.13 -3.55 -0.93
CA ASN A 4 36.78 -3.09 0.40
C ASN A 4 35.26 -2.87 0.47
N THR A 5 34.62 -3.43 1.48
CA THR A 5 33.18 -3.31 1.69
C THR A 5 32.88 -2.72 3.06
N GLN A 6 31.76 -2.03 3.16
CA GLN A 6 31.25 -1.48 4.41
C GLN A 6 29.84 -2.01 4.66
N ILE A 7 29.60 -2.51 5.88
CA ILE A 7 28.26 -2.89 6.32
C ILE A 7 27.69 -1.71 7.09
N LEU A 8 26.62 -1.12 6.58
CA LEU A 8 25.91 -0.03 7.26
C LEU A 8 25.15 -0.56 8.47
N THR A 9 25.12 0.22 9.55
CA THR A 9 24.30 -0.09 10.72
C THR A 9 22.82 0.08 10.35
N PRO A 10 21.97 -0.93 10.61
CA PRO A 10 20.54 -0.81 10.30
C PRO A 10 19.87 0.24 11.19
N PRO A 11 18.86 0.97 10.67
CA PRO A 11 18.10 1.91 11.48
C PRO A 11 17.24 1.18 12.52
N GLN A 12 16.84 1.91 13.55
CA GLN A 12 15.83 1.45 14.51
C GLN A 12 14.44 1.85 14.00
N LEU A 13 13.44 1.01 14.26
CA LEU A 13 12.07 1.26 13.83
C LEU A 13 11.22 1.66 15.03
N GLU A 14 10.62 2.84 15.00
CA GLU A 14 9.78 3.39 16.04
C GLU A 14 8.29 3.11 15.77
N TYR A 15 7.58 2.79 16.84
CA TYR A 15 6.18 2.44 16.92
C TYR A 15 5.50 3.34 17.96
N HIS A 16 4.21 3.10 18.21
CA HIS A 16 3.43 3.84 19.20
C HIS A 16 4.10 3.88 20.58
N ASN A 17 3.90 4.98 21.32
CA ASN A 17 4.50 5.24 22.64
C ASN A 17 6.04 5.15 22.66
N SER A 18 6.70 5.57 21.57
CA SER A 18 8.16 5.55 21.40
C SER A 18 8.81 4.19 21.62
N MET A 19 8.03 3.12 21.47
CA MET A 19 8.52 1.75 21.48
C MET A 19 9.28 1.50 20.17
N TYR A 20 10.42 0.81 20.24
CA TYR A 20 11.19 0.54 19.02
C TYR A 20 11.62 -0.92 18.87
N SER A 21 11.88 -1.32 17.62
CA SER A 21 12.45 -2.62 17.25
C SER A 21 13.78 -2.42 16.54
N LEU A 22 14.71 -3.34 16.78
CA LEU A 22 16.00 -3.39 16.09
C LEU A 22 15.90 -4.33 14.90
N ALA A 23 16.33 -3.87 13.72
CA ALA A 23 16.51 -4.77 12.60
C ALA A 23 17.80 -5.58 12.77
N LYS A 24 17.71 -6.88 12.52
CA LYS A 24 18.85 -7.82 12.53
C LYS A 24 18.85 -8.60 11.24
N ASN A 25 19.98 -8.58 10.53
CA ASN A 25 20.16 -9.29 9.26
C ASN A 25 19.03 -9.03 8.26
N GLY A 26 18.59 -7.76 8.12
CA GLY A 26 17.53 -7.36 7.21
C GLY A 26 16.09 -7.73 7.66
N SER A 27 15.88 -8.15 8.91
CA SER A 27 14.56 -8.53 9.42
C SER A 27 14.28 -8.01 10.82
N TRP A 28 13.00 -7.82 11.15
CA TRP A 28 12.52 -7.51 12.50
C TRP A 28 11.13 -8.08 12.71
N ARG A 29 10.67 -8.03 13.97
CA ARG A 29 9.31 -8.38 14.37
C ARG A 29 8.68 -7.22 15.13
N MET A 30 7.35 -7.15 15.08
CA MET A 30 6.51 -6.16 15.78
C MET A 30 5.88 -6.75 17.05
N ASP A 31 6.55 -7.72 17.68
CA ASP A 31 6.00 -8.42 18.84
C ASP A 31 5.77 -7.42 19.99
N ASN A 32 4.55 -7.41 20.53
CA ASN A 32 4.10 -6.48 21.58
C ASN A 32 4.23 -4.98 21.19
N LYS A 33 4.09 -4.67 19.90
CA LYS A 33 4.06 -3.29 19.38
C LYS A 33 2.69 -2.95 18.80
N GLN A 34 2.31 -1.70 18.98
CA GLN A 34 1.16 -1.06 18.35
C GLN A 34 1.62 -0.22 17.15
N PHE A 35 0.79 -0.06 16.13
CA PHE A 35 1.10 0.80 14.99
C PHE A 35 1.24 2.25 15.43
N LEU A 36 2.23 2.93 14.86
CA LEU A 36 2.58 4.32 15.18
C LEU A 36 1.35 5.23 15.16
N GLU A 37 0.60 5.20 14.06
CA GLU A 37 -0.63 5.94 13.86
C GLU A 37 -1.71 5.06 13.25
N THR A 38 -2.91 5.15 13.83
CA THR A 38 -4.12 4.49 13.33
C THR A 38 -5.26 5.51 13.33
N GLN A 39 -6.26 5.28 12.48
CA GLN A 39 -7.42 6.15 12.45
C GLN A 39 -8.25 5.99 13.74
N PRO A 40 -8.59 7.09 14.43
CA PRO A 40 -9.26 7.00 15.73
C PRO A 40 -10.73 6.58 15.60
N LYS A 41 -11.35 6.84 14.44
CA LYS A 41 -12.75 6.49 14.18
C LYS A 41 -12.91 4.99 14.02
N GLU A 42 -13.92 4.42 14.67
CA GLU A 42 -14.28 3.02 14.49
C GLU A 42 -14.70 2.75 13.03
N HIS A 43 -14.10 1.71 12.44
CA HIS A 43 -14.36 1.30 11.07
C HIS A 43 -15.40 0.18 11.02
N LYS A 44 -16.55 0.47 10.45
CA LYS A 44 -17.49 -0.57 9.99
C LYS A 44 -16.84 -1.39 8.89
N TRP A 45 -16.87 -2.71 9.05
CA TRP A 45 -16.15 -3.64 8.20
C TRP A 45 -16.95 -4.91 7.93
N ALA A 46 -16.58 -5.60 6.85
CA ALA A 46 -17.25 -6.80 6.38
C ALA A 46 -16.27 -7.91 6.06
N ILE A 47 -16.76 -9.15 6.10
CA ILE A 47 -16.08 -10.33 5.57
C ILE A 47 -16.91 -10.89 4.43
N VAL A 48 -16.40 -10.75 3.21
CA VAL A 48 -17.03 -11.28 2.00
C VAL A 48 -16.29 -12.54 1.62
N TYR A 49 -16.93 -13.70 1.70
CA TYR A 49 -16.23 -14.98 1.55
C TYR A 49 -16.86 -15.89 0.50
N PHE A 50 -16.01 -16.62 -0.22
CA PHE A 50 -16.47 -17.61 -1.17
C PHE A 50 -17.09 -18.81 -0.44
N GLN A 51 -18.39 -19.03 -0.64
CA GLN A 51 -19.13 -20.15 -0.07
C GLN A 51 -18.93 -21.41 -0.93
N GLY A 52 -17.75 -22.02 -0.75
CA GLY A 52 -17.40 -23.31 -1.35
C GLY A 52 -17.35 -24.45 -0.33
N PRO A 53 -17.10 -25.69 -0.77
CA PRO A 53 -17.06 -26.87 0.10
C PRO A 53 -15.97 -26.81 1.19
N LYS A 54 -14.91 -26.04 0.95
CA LYS A 54 -13.76 -25.91 1.85
C LYS A 54 -13.89 -24.79 2.90
N MET A 55 -14.90 -23.91 2.79
CA MET A 55 -15.07 -22.78 3.72
C MET A 55 -16.46 -22.80 4.35
N THR A 56 -16.51 -23.04 5.65
CA THR A 56 -17.73 -22.99 6.45
C THR A 56 -17.90 -21.63 7.10
N TYR A 57 -19.13 -21.30 7.51
CA TYR A 57 -19.41 -20.09 8.27
C TYR A 57 -18.61 -20.04 9.59
N ASN A 58 -18.45 -21.18 10.28
CA ASN A 58 -17.71 -21.24 11.53
C ASN A 58 -16.23 -20.84 11.35
N GLN A 59 -15.58 -21.27 10.27
CA GLN A 59 -14.20 -20.84 9.97
C GLN A 59 -14.11 -19.34 9.68
N VAL A 60 -15.15 -18.75 9.10
CA VAL A 60 -15.23 -17.30 8.86
C VAL A 60 -15.43 -16.55 10.17
N ALA A 61 -16.27 -17.07 11.07
CA ALA A 61 -16.46 -16.52 12.41
C ALA A 61 -15.17 -16.62 13.25
N ASP A 62 -14.44 -17.74 13.17
CA ASP A 62 -13.12 -17.86 13.80
C ASP A 62 -12.14 -16.82 13.25
N PHE A 63 -12.16 -16.58 11.93
CA PHE A 63 -11.36 -15.54 11.30
C PHE A 63 -11.71 -14.14 11.81
N GLU A 64 -13.00 -13.81 11.90
CA GLU A 64 -13.50 -12.55 12.49
C GLU A 64 -12.93 -12.34 13.90
N GLN A 65 -13.04 -13.35 14.78
CA GLN A 65 -12.54 -13.26 16.14
C GLN A 65 -11.03 -13.03 16.20
N LYS A 66 -10.24 -13.72 15.35
CA LYS A 66 -8.79 -13.51 15.30
C LYS A 66 -8.43 -12.11 14.79
N VAL A 67 -9.16 -11.59 13.80
CA VAL A 67 -8.98 -10.22 13.32
C VAL A 67 -9.27 -9.21 14.43
N LEU A 68 -10.39 -9.35 15.14
CA LEU A 68 -10.76 -8.46 16.25
C LEU A 68 -9.72 -8.46 17.39
N ILE A 69 -9.25 -9.64 17.81
CA ILE A 69 -8.23 -9.75 18.85
C ILE A 69 -6.94 -9.05 18.39
N GLN A 70 -6.49 -9.33 17.16
CA GLN A 70 -5.24 -8.78 16.69
C GLN A 70 -5.35 -7.29 16.38
N SER A 71 -6.48 -6.79 15.88
CA SER A 71 -6.70 -5.36 15.63
C SER A 71 -6.60 -4.55 16.92
N GLN A 72 -7.12 -5.07 18.03
CA GLN A 72 -6.92 -4.46 19.35
C GLN A 72 -5.45 -4.45 19.77
N ASN A 73 -4.73 -5.56 19.60
CA ASN A 73 -3.30 -5.65 19.91
C ASN A 73 -2.46 -4.64 19.13
N VAL A 74 -2.87 -4.31 17.90
CA VAL A 74 -2.18 -3.37 17.01
C VAL A 74 -2.98 -2.08 16.80
N ASN A 75 -3.77 -1.67 17.79
CA ASN A 75 -4.53 -0.41 17.86
C ASN A 75 -5.34 -0.01 16.60
N VAL A 76 -5.74 -0.95 15.75
CA VAL A 76 -6.65 -0.70 14.62
C VAL A 76 -8.10 -0.79 15.14
N ASN A 77 -8.83 0.33 15.02
CA ASN A 77 -10.18 0.47 15.56
C ASN A 77 -11.24 -0.09 14.60
N LEU A 78 -11.52 -1.39 14.70
CA LEU A 78 -12.61 -2.04 13.96
C LEU A 78 -13.87 -2.15 14.82
N ASP A 79 -15.05 -2.01 14.19
CA ASP A 79 -16.34 -2.31 14.83
C ASP A 79 -16.31 -3.73 15.42
N LYS A 80 -16.94 -3.91 16.59
CA LYS A 80 -16.92 -5.17 17.36
C LYS A 80 -17.51 -6.35 16.60
N LYS A 81 -18.26 -6.10 15.52
CA LYS A 81 -18.85 -7.14 14.69
C LYS A 81 -18.70 -6.81 13.21
N ALA A 82 -18.23 -7.78 12.43
CA ALA A 82 -18.20 -7.71 10.99
C ALA A 82 -19.56 -8.07 10.38
N GLU A 83 -19.87 -7.45 9.24
CA GLU A 83 -20.92 -7.95 8.37
C GLU A 83 -20.40 -9.12 7.52
N ILE A 84 -20.93 -10.33 7.73
CA ILE A 84 -20.47 -11.53 7.01
C ILE A 84 -21.40 -11.81 5.82
N ARG A 85 -20.83 -11.86 4.61
CA ARG A 85 -21.59 -12.09 3.36
C ARG A 85 -20.96 -13.21 2.51
N PRO A 86 -21.70 -14.29 2.22
CA PRO A 86 -21.23 -15.31 1.28
C PRO A 86 -21.45 -14.90 -0.18
N PHE A 87 -20.54 -15.31 -1.06
CA PHE A 87 -20.73 -15.27 -2.51
C PHE A 87 -20.33 -16.60 -3.16
N LYS A 88 -20.84 -16.87 -4.37
CA LYS A 88 -20.56 -18.10 -5.14
C LYS A 88 -20.00 -17.83 -6.54
N ASP A 89 -20.21 -16.63 -7.04
CA ASP A 89 -19.85 -16.19 -8.39
C ASP A 89 -19.71 -14.67 -8.40
N GLU A 90 -19.35 -14.09 -9.55
CA GLU A 90 -19.16 -12.64 -9.68
C GLU A 90 -20.47 -11.85 -9.49
N THR A 91 -21.62 -12.43 -9.85
CA THR A 91 -22.93 -11.78 -9.72
C THR A 91 -23.32 -11.64 -8.24
N SER A 92 -23.15 -12.71 -7.46
CA SER A 92 -23.40 -12.70 -6.02
C SER A 92 -22.37 -11.87 -5.26
N LEU A 93 -21.11 -11.85 -5.71
CA LEU A 93 -20.09 -10.95 -5.18
C LEU A 93 -20.49 -9.48 -5.36
N ASP A 94 -20.94 -9.10 -6.56
CA ASP A 94 -21.38 -7.74 -6.84
C ASP A 94 -22.55 -7.32 -5.96
N LYS A 95 -23.53 -8.22 -5.78
CA LYS A 95 -24.63 -8.01 -4.83
C LYS A 95 -24.12 -7.78 -3.41
N CYS A 96 -23.10 -8.50 -2.95
CA CYS A 96 -22.51 -8.23 -1.63
C CYS A 96 -22.00 -6.79 -1.54
N PHE A 97 -21.27 -6.30 -2.55
CA PHE A 97 -20.74 -4.93 -2.55
C PHE A 97 -21.85 -3.87 -2.62
N VAL A 98 -22.89 -4.07 -3.43
CA VAL A 98 -24.06 -3.19 -3.46
C VAL A 98 -24.72 -3.07 -2.08
N ASN A 99 -24.84 -4.18 -1.35
CA ASN A 99 -25.43 -4.17 0.00
C ASN A 99 -24.54 -3.45 1.03
N LEU A 100 -23.22 -3.54 0.88
CA LEU A 100 -22.25 -2.91 1.78
C LEU A 100 -22.05 -1.42 1.51
N GLN A 101 -22.39 -0.99 0.29
CA GLN A 101 -22.24 0.40 -0.15
C GLN A 101 -22.90 1.37 0.84
N ASN A 102 -22.24 2.51 1.07
CA ASN A 102 -22.66 3.61 1.96
C ASN A 102 -22.67 3.32 3.48
N HIS A 103 -22.43 2.08 3.93
CA HIS A 103 -22.48 1.74 5.36
C HIS A 103 -21.24 1.00 5.85
N CYS A 104 -20.48 0.37 4.96
CA CYS A 104 -19.25 -0.36 5.28
C CYS A 104 -18.16 0.00 4.25
N TYR A 105 -17.05 0.58 4.72
CA TYR A 105 -15.99 1.07 3.84
C TYR A 105 -14.81 0.11 3.71
N LEU A 106 -14.71 -0.92 4.55
CA LEU A 106 -13.63 -1.91 4.54
C LEU A 106 -14.19 -3.33 4.41
N ALA A 107 -13.72 -4.09 3.42
CA ALA A 107 -14.09 -5.49 3.24
C ALA A 107 -12.87 -6.42 3.19
N PHE A 108 -12.84 -7.43 4.06
CA PHE A 108 -11.93 -8.56 3.94
C PHE A 108 -12.55 -9.56 2.97
N VAL A 109 -11.92 -9.77 1.81
CA VAL A 109 -12.46 -10.63 0.76
C VAL A 109 -11.71 -11.96 0.73
N ILE A 110 -12.34 -13.04 1.17
CA ILE A 110 -11.75 -14.38 1.18
C ILE A 110 -11.99 -15.03 -0.20
N MET A 111 -10.93 -15.05 -0.99
CA MET A 111 -10.95 -15.42 -2.40
C MET A 111 -10.90 -16.93 -2.63
N PRO A 112 -11.65 -17.45 -3.61
CA PRO A 112 -11.51 -18.84 -4.05
C PRO A 112 -10.17 -19.06 -4.78
N PRO A 113 -9.71 -20.31 -4.89
CA PRO A 113 -8.56 -20.67 -5.72
C PRO A 113 -8.83 -20.54 -7.23
N PHE A 114 -10.10 -20.56 -7.65
CA PHE A 114 -10.53 -20.53 -9.06
C PHE A 114 -11.81 -19.70 -9.23
N GLY A 115 -12.11 -19.28 -10.47
CA GLY A 115 -13.30 -18.50 -10.80
C GLY A 115 -13.07 -17.01 -10.62
N VAL A 116 -13.66 -16.43 -9.57
CA VAL A 116 -13.59 -14.99 -9.28
C VAL A 116 -12.13 -14.54 -9.09
N THR A 117 -11.68 -13.61 -9.94
CA THR A 117 -10.29 -13.14 -9.95
C THR A 117 -10.06 -11.96 -8.99
N TYR A 118 -8.80 -11.74 -8.61
CA TYR A 118 -8.40 -10.56 -7.83
C TYR A 118 -8.76 -9.26 -8.54
N GLY A 119 -8.53 -9.20 -9.87
CA GLY A 119 -8.86 -8.05 -10.70
C GLY A 119 -10.35 -7.72 -10.69
N ALA A 120 -11.21 -8.74 -10.84
CA ALA A 120 -12.66 -8.56 -10.79
C ALA A 120 -13.13 -8.01 -9.43
N ILE A 121 -12.60 -8.54 -8.32
CA ILE A 121 -12.90 -8.03 -6.97
C ILE A 121 -12.50 -6.57 -6.84
N LYS A 122 -11.26 -6.22 -7.25
CA LYS A 122 -10.74 -4.86 -7.15
C LYS A 122 -11.53 -3.87 -7.99
N GLN A 123 -11.80 -4.20 -9.24
CA GLN A 123 -12.56 -3.33 -10.14
C GLN A 123 -13.98 -3.10 -9.60
N LYS A 124 -14.69 -4.15 -9.17
CA LYS A 124 -16.04 -4.00 -8.62
C LYS A 124 -16.02 -3.21 -7.32
N ALA A 125 -15.27 -3.66 -6.32
CA ALA A 125 -15.31 -3.05 -4.99
C ALA A 125 -14.79 -1.61 -4.99
N GLU A 126 -13.62 -1.35 -5.56
CA GLU A 126 -12.93 -0.07 -5.40
C GLU A 126 -13.35 0.96 -6.46
N LEU A 127 -13.57 0.55 -7.72
CA LEU A 127 -13.96 1.48 -8.79
C LEU A 127 -15.47 1.68 -8.91
N GLN A 128 -16.29 0.67 -8.64
CA GLN A 128 -17.75 0.77 -8.83
C GLN A 128 -18.48 1.11 -7.52
N HIS A 129 -18.03 0.57 -6.39
CA HIS A 129 -18.76 0.68 -5.11
C HIS A 129 -18.04 1.51 -4.04
N GLY A 130 -16.78 1.91 -4.26
CA GLY A 130 -16.01 2.72 -3.30
C GLY A 130 -15.67 2.01 -1.99
N ILE A 131 -15.52 0.69 -2.03
CA ILE A 131 -15.22 -0.16 -0.87
C ILE A 131 -13.75 -0.54 -0.89
N LEU A 132 -13.01 -0.21 0.17
CA LEU A 132 -11.64 -0.62 0.35
C LEU A 132 -11.56 -2.12 0.63
N THR A 133 -10.71 -2.85 -0.09
CA THR A 133 -10.63 -4.32 0.07
C THR A 133 -9.29 -4.81 0.60
N GLN A 134 -9.33 -5.79 1.49
CA GLN A 134 -8.20 -6.65 1.83
C GLN A 134 -8.49 -8.09 1.38
N CYS A 135 -8.02 -8.44 0.19
CA CYS A 135 -8.18 -9.79 -0.35
C CYS A 135 -7.24 -10.80 0.33
N ILE A 136 -7.76 -11.97 0.65
CA ILE A 136 -7.04 -13.05 1.35
C ILE A 136 -7.34 -14.36 0.62
N LYS A 137 -6.32 -15.16 0.31
CA LYS A 137 -6.52 -16.50 -0.26
C LYS A 137 -7.26 -17.37 0.77
N GLN A 138 -8.27 -18.12 0.33
CA GLN A 138 -8.99 -19.07 1.16
C GLN A 138 -8.05 -20.00 1.96
N ASP A 139 -7.01 -20.53 1.31
CA ASP A 139 -6.01 -21.38 1.95
C ASP A 139 -5.26 -20.70 3.10
N THR A 140 -5.04 -19.38 3.04
CA THR A 140 -4.44 -18.64 4.16
C THR A 140 -5.33 -18.69 5.40
N VAL A 141 -6.64 -18.55 5.23
CA VAL A 141 -7.59 -18.62 6.34
C VAL A 141 -7.73 -20.04 6.86
N ILE A 142 -7.76 -21.04 5.97
CA ILE A 142 -7.90 -22.44 6.38
C ILE A 142 -6.65 -22.93 7.12
N TYR A 143 -5.45 -22.65 6.59
CA TYR A 143 -4.22 -23.31 7.05
C TYR A 143 -3.33 -22.44 7.94
N LYS A 144 -3.49 -21.11 7.96
CA LYS A 144 -2.57 -20.19 8.66
C LYS A 144 -3.21 -19.32 9.73
N LEU A 145 -4.50 -19.51 10.02
CA LEU A 145 -5.24 -18.70 10.99
C LEU A 145 -4.72 -18.81 12.43
N ASN A 146 -4.13 -19.95 12.79
CA ASN A 146 -3.53 -20.15 14.11
C ASN A 146 -2.20 -19.40 14.30
N ASN A 147 -1.61 -18.86 13.23
CA ASN A 147 -0.42 -18.02 13.33
C ASN A 147 -0.84 -16.55 13.41
N SER A 148 -0.72 -15.96 14.60
CA SER A 148 -1.03 -14.55 14.85
C SER A 148 -0.27 -13.61 13.92
N GLN A 149 0.96 -13.96 13.52
CA GLN A 149 1.77 -13.17 12.58
C GLN A 149 1.06 -13.01 11.22
N THR A 150 0.31 -14.01 10.77
CA THR A 150 -0.44 -13.92 9.52
C THR A 150 -1.45 -12.77 9.59
N ILE A 151 -2.18 -12.66 10.69
CA ILE A 151 -3.18 -11.62 10.90
C ILE A 151 -2.52 -10.27 11.11
N SER A 152 -1.42 -10.20 11.87
CA SER A 152 -0.64 -8.96 12.02
C SER A 152 -0.13 -8.45 10.67
N ASN A 153 0.36 -9.33 9.79
CA ASN A 153 0.81 -8.95 8.44
C ASN A 153 -0.35 -8.49 7.55
N ILE A 154 -1.55 -9.05 7.71
CA ILE A 154 -2.75 -8.56 7.05
C ILE A 154 -3.08 -7.16 7.56
N LEU A 155 -3.05 -6.95 8.87
CA LEU A 155 -3.37 -5.67 9.50
C LEU A 155 -2.37 -4.57 9.18
N LEU A 156 -1.09 -4.88 8.94
CA LEU A 156 -0.12 -3.91 8.38
C LEU A 156 -0.65 -3.29 7.07
N LYS A 157 -1.23 -4.13 6.20
CA LYS A 157 -1.81 -3.67 4.92
C LYS A 157 -3.12 -2.92 5.13
N VAL A 158 -3.93 -3.34 6.10
CA VAL A 158 -5.20 -2.67 6.41
C VAL A 158 -4.95 -1.27 6.98
N ASN A 159 -4.05 -1.14 7.95
CA ASN A 159 -3.75 0.15 8.54
C ASN A 159 -3.23 1.15 7.50
N PHE A 160 -2.29 0.72 6.63
CA PHE A 160 -1.81 1.56 5.53
C PHE A 160 -2.95 2.03 4.61
N LYS A 161 -3.85 1.13 4.23
CA LYS A 161 -5.01 1.46 3.38
C LYS A 161 -6.04 2.37 4.06
N LEU A 162 -6.08 2.37 5.38
CA LEU A 162 -6.88 3.29 6.17
C LEU A 162 -6.14 4.60 6.45
N ASN A 163 -5.06 4.90 5.72
CA ASN A 163 -4.21 6.07 5.92
C ASN A 163 -3.58 6.13 7.33
N GLY A 164 -3.24 4.98 7.90
CA GLY A 164 -2.44 4.88 9.12
C GLY A 164 -0.96 4.62 8.82
N ILE A 165 -0.10 4.87 9.81
CA ILE A 165 1.35 4.65 9.75
C ILE A 165 1.71 3.49 10.68
N ASN A 166 2.33 2.45 10.15
CA ASN A 166 2.67 1.27 10.94
C ASN A 166 3.86 1.51 11.88
N HIS A 167 4.91 2.13 11.34
CA HIS A 167 6.15 2.47 12.03
C HIS A 167 6.89 3.53 11.22
N LYS A 168 7.86 4.17 11.84
CA LYS A 168 8.80 5.07 11.18
C LYS A 168 10.24 4.72 11.51
N LEU A 169 11.19 5.33 10.80
CA LEU A 169 12.57 5.30 11.23
C LEU A 169 12.70 6.16 12.49
N LYS A 170 13.32 5.61 13.53
CA LYS A 170 13.63 6.39 14.73
C LYS A 170 14.74 7.39 14.39
N ASP A 171 14.61 8.61 14.89
CA ASP A 171 15.61 9.65 14.69
C ASP A 171 17.02 9.14 15.05
N VAL A 172 17.90 9.17 14.07
CA VAL A 172 19.30 8.78 14.23
C VAL A 172 20.11 10.05 14.40
N SER A 173 20.59 10.27 15.63
CA SER A 173 21.51 11.37 15.93
C SER A 173 22.74 11.30 15.00
N GLY A 174 23.03 12.39 14.28
CA GLY A 174 24.25 12.53 13.48
C GLY A 174 24.14 12.08 12.02
N VAL A 175 22.97 11.61 11.56
CA VAL A 175 22.71 11.49 10.12
C VAL A 175 22.14 12.83 9.64
N PRO A 176 22.75 13.51 8.64
CA PRO A 176 22.14 14.69 8.04
C PRO A 176 20.89 14.25 7.29
N ILE A 177 19.75 14.36 7.96
CA ILE A 177 18.44 14.20 7.33
C ILE A 177 18.17 15.54 6.66
N LEU A 178 17.92 15.52 5.35
CA LEU A 178 17.45 16.70 4.66
C LEU A 178 16.08 17.07 5.26
N ASP A 179 15.93 18.31 5.71
CA ASP A 179 14.65 18.81 6.21
C ASP A 179 13.67 19.01 5.05
N ASN A 180 12.37 18.84 5.31
CA ASN A 180 11.29 19.14 4.37
C ASN A 180 11.47 18.50 2.97
N VAL A 181 11.74 17.19 2.97
CA VAL A 181 11.96 16.38 1.76
C VAL A 181 10.67 15.72 1.29
N MET A 182 10.54 15.59 -0.02
CA MET A 182 9.63 14.66 -0.67
C MET A 182 10.43 13.53 -1.34
N PHE A 183 10.08 12.28 -1.05
CA PHE A 183 10.60 11.11 -1.75
C PHE A 183 9.64 10.74 -2.88
N LEU A 184 10.12 10.79 -4.12
CA LEU A 184 9.42 10.30 -5.31
C LEU A 184 9.95 8.92 -5.68
N GLY A 185 9.05 7.98 -5.89
CA GLY A 185 9.35 6.66 -6.48
C GLY A 185 8.60 6.50 -7.80
N ALA A 186 9.26 6.04 -8.85
CA ALA A 186 8.60 5.81 -10.13
C ALA A 186 9.06 4.51 -10.81
N ASP A 187 8.12 3.88 -11.49
CA ASP A 187 8.30 2.67 -12.28
C ASP A 187 7.39 2.68 -13.52
N VAL A 188 7.81 1.98 -14.57
CA VAL A 188 7.03 1.76 -15.78
C VAL A 188 6.93 0.27 -16.04
N THR A 189 5.71 -0.26 -15.98
CA THR A 189 5.44 -1.66 -16.29
C THR A 189 5.00 -1.80 -17.75
N HIS A 190 5.72 -2.64 -18.50
CA HIS A 190 5.37 -2.98 -19.88
C HIS A 190 4.49 -4.23 -19.97
N PRO A 191 3.59 -4.31 -20.97
CA PRO A 191 2.89 -5.55 -21.28
C PRO A 191 3.84 -6.63 -21.84
N SER A 192 3.34 -7.84 -22.02
CA SER A 192 4.13 -8.91 -22.62
C SER A 192 4.60 -8.56 -24.05
N PRO A 193 5.75 -9.07 -24.52
CA PRO A 193 6.32 -8.68 -25.82
C PRO A 193 5.43 -8.94 -27.05
N ASP A 194 4.49 -9.88 -26.93
CA ASP A 194 3.46 -10.21 -27.92
C ASP A 194 2.29 -9.21 -27.93
N GLN A 195 2.13 -8.41 -26.89
CA GLN A 195 1.02 -7.50 -26.66
C GLN A 195 1.38 -6.04 -27.00
N ARG A 196 1.92 -5.81 -28.21
CA ARG A 196 2.47 -4.50 -28.62
C ARG A 196 1.47 -3.34 -28.65
N ASN A 197 0.17 -3.63 -28.64
CA ASN A 197 -0.90 -2.62 -28.66
C ASN A 197 -1.43 -2.29 -27.26
N ILE A 198 -0.96 -2.97 -26.21
CA ILE A 198 -1.34 -2.68 -24.84
C ILE A 198 -0.46 -1.52 -24.35
N PRO A 199 -1.02 -0.48 -23.72
CA PRO A 199 -0.21 0.61 -23.19
C PRO A 199 0.71 0.13 -22.06
N SER A 200 1.82 0.85 -21.87
CA SER A 200 2.60 0.71 -20.64
C SER A 200 1.93 1.49 -19.51
N ILE A 201 2.11 1.01 -18.28
CA ILE A 201 1.52 1.63 -17.09
C ILE A 201 2.64 2.29 -16.29
N VAL A 202 2.53 3.60 -16.11
CA VAL A 202 3.37 4.37 -15.21
C VAL A 202 2.76 4.34 -13.82
N GLY A 203 3.57 4.08 -12.81
CA GLY A 203 3.22 4.31 -11.41
C GLY A 203 4.23 5.26 -10.77
N VAL A 204 3.74 6.37 -10.21
CA VAL A 204 4.55 7.31 -9.42
C VAL A 204 3.95 7.47 -8.04
N VAL A 205 4.79 7.44 -7.01
CA VAL A 205 4.39 7.67 -5.61
C VAL A 205 5.21 8.82 -5.04
N ALA A 206 4.62 9.60 -4.14
CA ALA A 206 5.32 10.65 -3.40
C ALA A 206 5.02 10.56 -1.91
N SER A 207 6.05 10.71 -1.07
CA SER A 207 5.86 10.86 0.36
C SER A 207 5.23 12.22 0.67
N HIS A 208 4.36 12.28 1.66
CA HIS A 208 3.72 13.54 2.08
C HIS A 208 3.71 13.77 3.61
N ASP A 209 4.16 12.80 4.39
CA ASP A 209 4.38 12.93 5.82
C ASP A 209 5.85 13.31 6.13
N PRO A 210 6.13 13.89 7.31
CA PRO A 210 7.50 14.24 7.71
C PRO A 210 8.47 13.07 7.77
N ASP A 211 7.99 11.87 8.06
CA ASP A 211 8.82 10.70 8.37
C ASP A 211 9.03 9.80 7.14
N GLY A 212 8.47 10.17 5.98
CA GLY A 212 8.56 9.40 4.74
C GLY A 212 7.86 8.04 4.81
N ALA A 213 6.82 7.90 5.63
CA ALA A 213 6.09 6.67 5.89
C ALA A 213 4.70 6.57 5.21
N ALA A 214 4.17 7.68 4.69
CA ALA A 214 2.88 7.78 4.00
C ALA A 214 3.07 8.35 2.59
N TYR A 215 2.44 7.71 1.62
CA TYR A 215 2.60 8.02 0.20
C TYR A 215 1.25 8.17 -0.50
N ASN A 216 1.17 9.17 -1.38
CA ASN A 216 0.11 9.24 -2.37
C ASN A 216 0.63 8.68 -3.70
N TYR A 217 -0.28 8.21 -4.56
CA TYR A 217 0.08 7.60 -5.85
C TYR A 217 -0.61 8.30 -7.01
N SER A 218 0.03 8.27 -8.17
CA SER A 218 -0.53 8.66 -9.47
C SER A 218 -0.16 7.58 -10.48
N TYR A 219 -1.03 7.33 -11.45
CA TYR A 219 -0.75 6.39 -12.54
C TYR A 219 -1.12 6.98 -13.88
N ARG A 220 -0.44 6.56 -14.94
CA ARG A 220 -0.74 6.92 -16.32
C ARG A 220 -0.65 5.71 -17.23
N MET A 221 -1.49 5.71 -18.26
CA MET A 221 -1.24 4.87 -19.42
C MET A 221 -0.43 5.68 -20.42
N GLN A 222 0.63 5.08 -20.95
CA GLN A 222 1.46 5.70 -21.97
C GLN A 222 1.74 4.75 -23.12
N ARG A 223 2.44 5.26 -24.15
CA ARG A 223 2.76 4.46 -25.34
C ARG A 223 3.45 3.15 -24.94
N SER A 224 3.09 2.07 -25.63
CA SER A 224 3.64 0.73 -25.36
C SER A 224 5.17 0.74 -25.42
N THR A 225 5.82 0.03 -24.49
CA THR A 225 7.27 -0.19 -24.43
C THR A 225 8.11 1.09 -24.36
N LEU A 226 7.49 2.21 -23.97
CA LEU A 226 8.20 3.45 -23.72
C LEU A 226 8.60 3.50 -22.25
N GLU A 227 9.90 3.49 -21.97
CA GLU A 227 10.42 3.57 -20.60
C GLU A 227 10.29 4.98 -20.01
N VAL A 228 10.50 6.01 -20.83
CA VAL A 228 10.47 7.40 -20.34
C VAL A 228 9.06 7.81 -19.97
N ILE A 229 8.88 8.37 -18.77
CA ILE A 229 7.58 8.85 -18.29
C ILE A 229 7.20 10.15 -19.00
N GLU A 230 6.21 10.09 -19.89
CA GLU A 230 5.84 11.23 -20.75
C GLU A 230 5.17 12.37 -19.96
N ASP A 231 4.38 12.04 -18.95
CA ASP A 231 3.55 13.00 -18.20
C ASP A 231 4.14 13.37 -16.83
N MET A 232 5.47 13.30 -16.68
CA MET A 232 6.13 13.50 -15.38
C MET A 232 5.87 14.89 -14.79
N GLU A 233 5.73 15.92 -15.64
CA GLU A 233 5.39 17.27 -15.20
C GLU A 233 4.04 17.33 -14.49
N SER A 234 2.96 16.83 -15.12
CA SER A 234 1.62 16.89 -14.54
C SER A 234 1.52 16.03 -13.27
N ILE A 235 2.12 14.84 -13.30
CA ILE A 235 2.21 13.94 -12.14
C ILE A 235 2.89 14.65 -10.97
N THR A 236 4.02 15.33 -11.20
CA THR A 236 4.76 16.04 -10.15
C THR A 236 3.94 17.19 -9.59
N VAL A 237 3.21 17.94 -10.42
CA VAL A 237 2.29 18.99 -9.94
C VAL A 237 1.20 18.42 -9.02
N GLU A 238 0.64 17.26 -9.34
CA GLU A 238 -0.35 16.58 -8.47
C GLU A 238 0.25 16.22 -7.11
N HIS A 239 1.44 15.62 -7.09
CA HIS A 239 2.12 15.28 -5.84
C HIS A 239 2.52 16.51 -5.01
N LEU A 240 2.99 17.58 -5.65
CA LEU A 240 3.31 18.84 -4.96
C LEU A 240 2.09 19.48 -4.31
N ARG A 241 0.92 19.41 -4.94
CA ARG A 241 -0.34 19.88 -4.36
C ARG A 241 -0.70 19.08 -3.10
N VAL A 242 -0.67 17.75 -3.19
CA VAL A 242 -0.95 16.88 -2.04
C VAL A 242 0.04 17.16 -0.90
N TYR A 243 1.34 17.29 -1.20
CA TYR A 243 2.34 17.62 -0.20
C TYR A 243 2.02 18.94 0.51
N ARG A 244 1.66 19.99 -0.24
CA ARG A 244 1.27 21.27 0.36
C ARG A 244 0.00 21.17 1.20
N GLU A 245 -0.97 20.36 0.81
CA GLU A 245 -2.17 20.11 1.63
C GLU A 245 -1.82 19.48 2.98
N TYR A 246 -0.86 18.55 3.03
CA TYR A 246 -0.42 17.89 4.26
C TYR A 246 0.58 18.72 5.08
N ARG A 247 1.44 19.50 4.42
CA ARG A 247 2.62 20.13 5.03
C ARG A 247 2.48 21.65 5.20
N ASN A 248 1.47 22.26 4.57
CA ASN A 248 1.31 23.71 4.45
C ASN A 248 2.51 24.44 3.79
N SER A 249 3.42 23.69 3.17
CA SER A 249 4.59 24.16 2.44
C SER A 249 4.88 23.23 1.26
N TYR A 250 5.67 23.68 0.29
CA TYR A 250 6.26 22.79 -0.72
C TYR A 250 7.58 22.21 -0.19
N PRO A 251 8.04 21.05 -0.72
CA PRO A 251 9.30 20.47 -0.29
C PRO A 251 10.49 21.33 -0.74
N ASP A 252 11.51 21.45 0.12
CA ASP A 252 12.79 22.10 -0.23
C ASP A 252 13.67 21.17 -1.09
N HIS A 253 13.45 19.86 -0.93
CA HIS A 253 14.20 18.82 -1.62
C HIS A 253 13.26 17.74 -2.17
N ILE A 254 13.54 17.29 -3.39
CA ILE A 254 12.88 16.13 -4.00
C ILE A 254 13.95 15.07 -4.26
N ILE A 255 13.80 13.89 -3.65
CA ILE A 255 14.66 12.73 -3.92
C ILE A 255 13.90 11.78 -4.84
N TYR A 256 14.41 11.59 -6.05
CA TYR A 256 13.77 10.79 -7.08
C TYR A 256 14.43 9.42 -7.23
N TYR A 257 13.71 8.37 -6.86
CA TYR A 257 14.09 6.97 -7.09
C TYR A 257 13.35 6.43 -8.31
N ARG A 258 14.08 6.13 -9.38
CA ARG A 258 13.55 5.58 -10.62
C ARG A 258 14.05 4.14 -10.80
N ASP A 259 13.13 3.17 -10.82
CA ASP A 259 13.45 1.75 -11.04
C ASP A 259 13.69 1.46 -12.54
N GLY A 260 14.24 0.31 -12.91
CA GLY A 260 14.18 -0.21 -14.29
C GLY A 260 14.96 0.55 -15.37
N VAL A 261 15.90 1.43 -15.00
CA VAL A 261 16.65 2.25 -15.98
C VAL A 261 17.89 1.53 -16.48
N ASP A 262 17.94 1.23 -17.78
CA ASP A 262 19.16 0.80 -18.44
C ASP A 262 20.10 1.99 -18.71
N ASP A 263 21.43 1.75 -18.70
CA ASP A 263 22.46 2.77 -18.91
C ASP A 263 22.24 3.59 -20.19
N GLY A 264 21.74 2.95 -21.26
CA GLY A 264 21.46 3.60 -22.55
C GLY A 264 20.28 4.58 -22.52
N GLN A 265 19.42 4.52 -21.50
CA GLN A 265 18.22 5.35 -21.37
C GLN A 265 18.41 6.47 -20.34
N LEU A 266 19.46 6.40 -19.51
CA LEU A 266 19.68 7.30 -18.38
C LEU A 266 19.68 8.78 -18.78
N GLU A 267 20.38 9.15 -19.85
CA GLU A 267 20.45 10.55 -20.29
C GLU A 267 19.10 11.08 -20.79
N LYS A 268 18.31 10.21 -21.44
CA LYS A 268 16.97 10.58 -21.90
C LYS A 268 16.02 10.79 -20.72
N ILE A 269 16.05 9.87 -19.75
CA ILE A 269 15.28 9.98 -18.50
C ILE A 269 15.66 11.24 -17.72
N LYS A 270 16.95 11.52 -17.57
CA LYS A 270 17.40 12.76 -16.93
C LYS A 270 16.87 13.99 -17.65
N CYS A 271 16.94 14.04 -18.98
CA CYS A 271 16.51 15.21 -19.74
C CYS A 271 14.98 15.41 -19.68
N GLU A 272 14.20 14.35 -19.89
CA GLU A 272 12.75 14.43 -20.00
C GLU A 272 12.07 14.44 -18.62
N GLU A 273 12.38 13.48 -17.75
CA GLU A 273 11.70 13.32 -16.46
C GLU A 273 12.14 14.37 -15.44
N LEU A 274 13.46 14.62 -15.25
CA LEU A 274 13.91 15.72 -14.39
C LEU A 274 13.51 17.07 -14.99
N GLY A 275 13.45 17.18 -16.32
CA GLY A 275 12.88 18.34 -17.00
C GLY A 275 11.42 18.57 -16.59
N GLY A 276 10.61 17.51 -16.56
CA GLY A 276 9.23 17.55 -16.09
C GLY A 276 9.10 17.94 -14.62
N ILE A 277 9.89 17.34 -13.73
CA ILE A 277 9.93 17.69 -12.30
C ILE A 277 10.29 19.18 -12.12
N ASN A 278 11.33 19.67 -12.79
CA ASN A 278 11.76 21.07 -12.70
C ASN A 278 10.69 22.05 -13.20
N LYS A 279 9.98 21.71 -14.28
CA LYS A 279 8.87 22.52 -14.78
C LYS A 279 7.71 22.56 -13.79
N ALA A 280 7.39 21.43 -13.16
CA ALA A 280 6.36 21.36 -12.13
C ALA A 280 6.70 22.25 -10.92
N CYS A 281 7.95 22.19 -10.42
CA CYS A 281 8.40 23.02 -9.30
C CYS A 281 8.35 24.53 -9.62
N ARG A 282 8.54 24.94 -10.89
CA ARG A 282 8.43 26.35 -11.29
C ARG A 282 6.99 26.87 -11.38
N LYS A 283 5.99 25.98 -11.38
CA LYS A 283 4.57 26.34 -11.49
C LYS A 283 3.90 26.60 -10.14
N VAL A 284 4.56 26.21 -9.04
CA VAL A 284 3.98 26.19 -7.70
C VAL A 284 4.55 27.26 -6.78
#